data_AF-A0A2N3DIY2-F1
#
_entry.id   AF-A0A2N3DIY2-F1
#
_cell.length_a   1.000
_cell.length_b   1.000
_cell.length_c   1.000
_cell.angle_alpha   90.00
_cell.angle_beta   90.00
_cell.angle_gamma   90.00
#
_symmetry.space_group_name_H-M   'P 1'
#
loop_
_entity.id
_entity.type
_entity.pdbx_description
1 polymer ?
#
loop_
_entity_poly.entity_id
_entity_poly.type
_entity_poly.pdbx_seq_one_letter_code
_entity_poly.pdbx_strand_id
1 'polypeptide(L)' 'MPAIPAWPPASTPRLFLDLPLGPDAAPVIDGPAAHYLLNVMRLKAGDPLLLFDNR' A
#
# COMPACT_ATOMS: atom_id res chain seq x y z
N MET A 1 -10.82 -22.92 17.42
CA MET A 1 -9.71 -22.80 16.45
C MET A 1 -9.51 -21.32 16.16
N PRO A 2 -8.34 -20.73 16.42
CA PRO A 2 -8.06 -19.38 15.95
C PRO A 2 -7.84 -19.45 14.42
N ALA A 3 -8.64 -18.71 13.65
CA ALA A 3 -8.40 -18.59 12.22
C ALA A 3 -7.12 -17.78 12.01
N ILE A 4 -6.21 -18.30 11.18
CA ILE A 4 -5.09 -17.50 10.67
C ILE A 4 -5.74 -16.39 9.81
N PRO A 5 -5.56 -15.11 10.14
CA PRO A 5 -6.14 -14.04 9.33
C PRO A 5 -5.52 -14.12 7.93
N ALA A 6 -6.36 -14.02 6.90
CA ALA A 6 -5.88 -13.92 5.53
C ALA A 6 -4.97 -12.69 5.43
N TRP A 7 -3.73 -12.89 5.00
CA TRP A 7 -2.81 -11.81 4.66
C TRP A 7 -2.90 -11.55 3.15
N PRO A 8 -2.98 -10.28 2.72
CA PRO A 8 -3.11 -9.07 3.53
C PRO A 8 -4.52 -8.91 4.15
N PRO A 9 -4.65 -8.25 5.31
CA PRO A 9 -5.95 -7.97 5.93
C PRO A 9 -6.90 -7.28 4.95
N ALA A 10 -8.20 -7.54 5.07
CA ALA A 10 -9.22 -6.90 4.21
C ALA A 10 -9.21 -5.35 4.31
N SER A 11 -8.73 -4.80 5.42
CA SER A 11 -8.58 -3.35 5.65
C SER A 11 -7.32 -2.74 5.02
N THR A 12 -6.52 -3.51 4.28
CA THR A 12 -5.28 -3.03 3.69
C THR A 12 -5.57 -1.96 2.64
N PRO A 13 -4.99 -0.75 2.75
CA PRO A 13 -5.17 0.30 1.76
C PRO A 13 -4.66 -0.12 0.39
N ARG A 14 -5.36 0.35 -0.65
CA ARG A 14 -4.96 0.18 -2.05
C ARG A 14 -4.57 1.54 -2.61
N LEU A 15 -3.38 1.63 -3.20
CA LEU A 15 -2.88 2.83 -3.85
C LEU A 15 -2.62 2.55 -5.33
N PHE A 16 -3.24 3.36 -6.18
CA PHE A 16 -2.94 3.38 -7.60
C PHE A 16 -1.64 4.16 -7.83
N LEU A 17 -0.75 3.62 -8.66
CA LEU A 17 0.46 4.30 -9.13
C LEU A 17 0.51 4.24 -10.65
N ASP A 18 0.72 5.39 -11.30
CA ASP A 18 0.98 5.46 -12.74
C ASP A 18 2.47 5.26 -13.05
N LEU A 19 3.04 4.20 -12.45
CA LEU A 19 4.44 3.81 -12.59
C LEU A 19 4.47 2.28 -12.78
N PRO A 20 5.34 1.74 -13.66
CA PRO A 20 5.42 0.31 -13.86
C PRO A 20 5.85 -0.38 -12.55
N LEU A 21 5.04 -1.33 -12.08
CA LEU A 21 5.38 -2.17 -10.94
C LEU A 21 6.14 -3.42 -11.41
N GLY A 22 7.07 -3.89 -10.57
CA GLY A 22 7.91 -5.04 -10.86
C GLY A 22 8.69 -5.50 -9.62
N PRO A 23 9.33 -6.67 -9.67
CA PRO A 23 10.03 -7.25 -8.52
C PRO A 23 11.12 -6.36 -7.92
N ASP A 24 11.77 -5.54 -8.76
CA ASP A 24 12.84 -4.62 -8.37
C ASP A 24 12.39 -3.14 -8.41
N ALA A 25 11.10 -2.90 -8.64
CA ALA A 25 10.58 -1.54 -8.68
C ALA A 25 10.49 -0.97 -7.26
N ALA A 26 11.15 0.17 -7.04
CA ALA A 26 11.03 0.96 -5.82
C ALA A 26 10.34 2.30 -6.14
N PRO A 27 9.01 2.30 -6.40
CA PRO A 27 8.29 3.53 -6.70
C PRO A 27 8.33 4.49 -5.51
N VAL A 28 8.65 5.74 -5.77
CA VAL A 28 8.60 6.80 -4.76
C VAL A 28 7.16 7.31 -4.68
N ILE A 29 6.56 7.20 -3.50
CA ILE A 29 5.23 7.75 -3.22
C ILE A 29 5.42 9.13 -2.62
N ASP A 30 4.99 10.17 -3.33
CA ASP A 30 5.11 11.56 -2.91
C ASP A 30 3.76 12.33 -3.00
N GLY A 31 3.83 13.63 -2.71
CA GLY A 31 2.72 14.55 -2.85
C GLY A 31 1.45 14.15 -2.06
N PRO A 32 0.26 14.23 -2.67
CA PRO A 32 -1.01 14.02 -1.96
C PRO A 32 -1.22 12.58 -1.50
N ALA A 33 -0.71 11.58 -2.25
CA ALA A 33 -0.80 10.18 -1.87
C ALA A 33 -0.01 9.91 -0.57
N ALA A 34 1.24 10.39 -0.51
CA ALA A 34 2.05 10.30 0.70
C ALA A 34 1.41 11.02 1.89
N HIS A 35 0.87 12.22 1.66
CA HIS A 35 0.17 12.98 2.71
C HIS A 35 -1.03 12.21 3.26
N TYR A 36 -1.85 11.63 2.39
CA TYR A 36 -3.04 10.87 2.79
C TYR A 36 -2.66 9.61 3.58
N LEU A 37 -1.68 8.84 3.10
CA LEU A 37 -1.23 7.63 3.78
C LEU A 37 -0.66 7.93 5.17
N LEU A 38 0.22 8.92 5.28
CA LEU A 38 0.94 9.21 6.54
C LEU A 38 0.10 9.99 7.55
N ASN A 39 -0.70 10.97 7.10
CA ASN A 39 -1.38 11.89 8.02
C ASN A 39 -2.86 11.51 8.24
N VAL A 40 -3.56 11.08 7.18
CA VAL A 40 -4.99 10.75 7.25
C VAL A 40 -5.17 9.30 7.69
N MET A 41 -4.55 8.36 6.97
CA MET A 41 -4.63 6.93 7.29
C MET A 41 -3.68 6.51 8.42
N ARG A 42 -2.65 7.33 8.69
CA ARG A 42 -1.68 7.13 9.78
C ARG A 42 -0.88 5.83 9.63
N LEU A 43 -0.53 5.47 8.39
CA LEU A 43 0.34 4.34 8.11
C LEU A 43 1.74 4.54 8.71
N LYS A 44 2.31 3.46 9.21
CA LYS A 44 3.67 3.38 9.77
C LYS A 44 4.53 2.44 8.93
N ALA A 45 5.84 2.54 9.13
CA ALA A 45 6.77 1.58 8.56
C ALA A 45 6.40 0.15 9.03
N GLY A 46 6.28 -0.77 8.08
CA GLY A 46 5.85 -2.16 8.32
C GLY A 46 4.35 -2.41 8.12
N ASP A 47 3.54 -1.36 7.96
CA ASP A 47 2.13 -1.53 7.62
C ASP A 47 1.97 -1.97 6.15
N PRO A 48 1.01 -2.86 5.85
CA PRO A 48 0.78 -3.31 4.48
C PRO A 48 0.15 -2.21 3.62
N LEU A 49 0.59 -2.15 2.36
CA LEU A 49 0.02 -1.31 1.31
C LEU A 49 -0.03 -2.09 0.00
N LEU A 50 -1.20 -2.14 -0.64
CA LEU A 50 -1.37 -2.79 -1.93
C LEU A 50 -1.20 -1.77 -3.05
N LEU A 51 -0.15 -1.92 -3.84
CA LEU A 51 0.10 -1.10 -5.03
C LEU A 51 -0.51 -1.76 -6.26
N PHE A 52 -1.08 -0.96 -7.15
CA PHE A 52 -1.56 -1.42 -8.46
C PHE A 52 -1.36 -0.32 -9.52
N ASP A 53 -1.04 -0.74 -10.74
CA ASP A 53 -0.74 0.15 -11.87
C ASP A 53 -1.68 -0.06 -13.07
N ASN A 54 -2.74 -0.85 -12.88
CA ASN A 54 -3.77 -1.13 -13.90
C ASN A 54 -3.20 -1.76 -15.19
N ARG A 55 -2.14 -2.57 -15.06
CA ARG A 55 -1.48 -3.32 -16.13
C ARG A 55 -1.53 -4.82 -15.88
#